data_AF-F7S543-F1
#
_entry.id   AF-F7S543-F1
#
_cell.length_a   1.000
_cell.length_b   1.000
_cell.length_c   1.000
_cell.angle_alpha   90.00
_cell.angle_beta   90.00
_cell.angle_gamma   90.00
#
_symmetry.space_group_name_H-M   'P 1'
#
loop_
_entity.id
_entity.type
_entity.pdbx_description
1 polymer ?
#
loop_
_entity_poly.entity_id
_entity_poly.type
_entity_poly.pdbx_seq_one_letter_code
_entity_poly.pdbx_strand_id
1 'polypeptide(L)'
;MLTEFNSIPATEAEQGIVSDLVRTLGPISFTLQPTADRIPTIWIDRDIVHAVLRHLRDGATRRFQMLYDLTAIDERQRVHRDGLPKSDFTLVYHLVSFERNDDVRVKVPLAEGALEVQSIADIWPNANWYEREVWDMFGIGFAGHPTLFRILTPPTWTGHPLRKDYIARATEMGPYILTEEKERAEQEALRFNPEAWGMKRHSENSDFMFLNLGPNHPSVHGVFRIILQLEGEEIVDAVPEIGFHHRGAEKMAERQSWHTYIPYTDRIDYLGGVMNNFPYVMAVERLAGIEVPSRAQMIRIMLAELFRIASHLVFYGTMSQDVGQLSPVFYMFSDRERVFQIIEAICGFRMHPAWFRIGGVAADLPQGWDRMIRDYLGYQSKRLDEYDKLVMRNRLFKARTIGVGAYTLEEALDWGVTGPGLRACGLGWDYRRPAPLFRIRPARVRHSDLPQRRLLRPRGGPYRGNPPEPAHHPPVPR
;
A
#
# COMPACT_ATOMS: atom_id res chain seq x y z
N MET A 1 4.40 -35.19 -15.25
CA MET A 1 5.47 -34.81 -14.30
C MET A 1 5.00 -33.65 -13.40
N LEU A 2 3.84 -33.77 -12.76
CA LEU A 2 3.26 -32.74 -11.87
C LEU A 2 2.69 -33.37 -10.58
N THR A 3 3.33 -34.41 -10.08
CA THR A 3 2.85 -35.26 -8.98
C THR A 3 3.78 -35.30 -7.76
N GLU A 4 4.63 -34.27 -7.55
CA GLU A 4 5.54 -34.19 -6.38
C GLU A 4 5.51 -32.82 -5.67
N PHE A 5 4.33 -32.20 -5.53
CA PHE A 5 4.13 -31.07 -4.61
C PHE A 5 3.52 -31.48 -3.25
N ASN A 6 3.38 -32.78 -2.98
CA ASN A 6 2.91 -33.26 -1.69
C ASN A 6 4.09 -33.47 -0.72
N SER A 7 3.98 -32.83 0.45
CA SER A 7 4.85 -32.88 1.63
C SER A 7 6.09 -31.95 1.63
N ILE A 8 5.87 -30.64 1.52
CA ILE A 8 6.76 -29.71 2.22
C ILE A 8 6.40 -29.80 3.71
N PRO A 9 7.28 -30.30 4.60
CA PRO A 9 7.00 -30.37 6.02
C PRO A 9 6.76 -28.97 6.60
N ALA A 10 5.84 -28.86 7.56
CA ALA A 10 5.57 -27.60 8.24
C ALA A 10 6.88 -27.03 8.82
N THR A 11 7.14 -25.77 8.52
CA THR A 11 8.33 -25.05 8.96
C THR A 11 8.34 -24.89 10.48
N GLU A 12 9.52 -24.79 11.10
CA GLU A 12 9.65 -24.50 12.54
C GLU A 12 8.88 -23.23 12.96
N ALA A 13 8.77 -22.26 12.05
CA ALA A 13 7.99 -21.04 12.25
C ALA A 13 6.49 -21.33 12.38
N GLU A 14 5.92 -22.17 11.51
CA GLU A 14 4.52 -22.60 11.55
C GLU A 14 4.21 -23.38 12.83
N GLN A 15 5.07 -24.33 13.19
CA GLN A 15 4.93 -25.12 14.42
C GLN A 15 5.00 -24.22 15.66
N GLY A 16 5.88 -23.22 15.66
CA GLY A 16 5.97 -22.23 16.73
C GLY A 16 4.71 -21.38 16.91
N ILE A 17 4.15 -20.84 15.82
CA ILE A 17 2.91 -20.04 15.87
C ILE A 17 1.74 -20.89 16.37
N VAL A 18 1.56 -22.07 15.78
CA VAL A 18 0.50 -22.99 16.18
C VAL A 18 0.61 -23.39 17.65
N SER A 19 1.82 -23.74 18.11
CA SER A 19 2.03 -24.13 19.51
C SER A 19 1.69 -23.00 20.49
N ASP A 20 1.98 -21.75 20.11
CA ASP A 20 1.67 -20.57 20.91
C ASP A 20 0.16 -20.29 20.97
N LEU A 21 -0.53 -20.44 19.84
CA LEU A 21 -1.99 -20.31 19.75
C LEU A 21 -2.70 -21.38 20.58
N VAL A 22 -2.33 -22.66 20.42
CA VAL A 22 -2.94 -23.78 21.16
C VAL A 22 -2.71 -23.66 22.66
N ARG A 23 -1.53 -23.19 23.08
CA ARG A 23 -1.24 -22.96 24.50
C ARG A 23 -2.12 -21.87 25.12
N THR A 24 -2.46 -20.84 24.35
CA THR A 24 -3.12 -19.65 24.89
C THR A 24 -4.64 -19.68 24.75
N LEU A 25 -5.14 -20.15 23.61
CA LEU A 25 -6.58 -20.19 23.29
C LEU A 25 -7.19 -21.58 23.53
N GLY A 26 -6.37 -22.56 23.93
CA GLY A 26 -6.80 -23.94 24.11
C GLY A 26 -6.85 -24.73 22.80
N PRO A 27 -7.51 -25.91 22.78
CA PRO A 27 -7.62 -26.73 21.58
C PRO A 27 -8.49 -26.03 20.53
N ILE A 28 -7.84 -25.36 19.58
CA ILE A 28 -8.46 -24.75 18.41
C ILE A 28 -8.32 -25.66 17.19
N SER A 29 -9.35 -25.68 16.32
CA SER A 29 -9.24 -26.32 15.02
C SER A 29 -8.49 -25.41 14.05
N PHE A 30 -7.40 -25.91 13.46
CA PHE A 30 -6.65 -25.21 12.44
C PHE A 30 -6.20 -26.16 11.33
N THR A 31 -6.02 -25.62 10.13
CA THR A 31 -5.40 -26.35 9.01
C THR A 31 -4.18 -25.58 8.53
N LEU A 32 -3.03 -26.25 8.42
CA LEU A 32 -1.82 -25.65 7.87
C LEU A 32 -1.83 -25.74 6.35
N GLN A 33 -1.47 -24.65 5.68
CA GLN A 33 -1.33 -24.61 4.23
C GLN A 33 0.14 -24.37 3.86
N PRO A 34 0.84 -25.35 3.27
CA PRO A 34 2.14 -25.12 2.66
C PRO A 34 2.04 -24.14 1.49
N THR A 35 2.99 -23.21 1.40
CA THR A 35 3.02 -22.18 0.35
C THR A 35 4.42 -22.02 -0.25
N ALA A 36 4.47 -21.67 -1.54
CA ALA A 36 5.75 -21.45 -2.25
C ALA A 36 6.56 -20.27 -1.69
N ASP A 37 5.86 -19.28 -1.13
CA ASP A 37 6.46 -18.13 -0.46
C ASP A 37 7.01 -18.45 0.95
N ARG A 38 6.71 -19.64 1.49
CA ARG A 38 7.09 -20.10 2.83
C ARG A 38 6.58 -19.21 3.96
N ILE A 39 5.62 -18.33 3.70
CA ILE A 39 4.95 -17.55 4.75
C ILE A 39 4.01 -18.51 5.48
N PRO A 40 4.19 -18.71 6.81
CA PRO A 40 3.29 -19.50 7.63
C PRO A 40 1.83 -19.16 7.35
N THR A 41 1.05 -20.13 6.88
CA THR A 41 -0.35 -19.92 6.50
C THR A 41 -1.26 -20.86 7.27
N ILE A 42 -2.09 -20.30 8.13
CA ILE A 42 -3.00 -21.05 9.00
C ILE A 42 -4.44 -20.74 8.62
N TRP A 43 -5.26 -21.78 8.55
CA TRP A 43 -6.71 -21.66 8.41
C TRP A 43 -7.35 -21.82 9.77
N ILE A 44 -8.27 -20.92 10.11
CA ILE A 44 -9.02 -20.94 11.36
C ILE A 44 -10.51 -20.68 11.10
N ASP A 45 -11.35 -21.08 12.05
CA ASP A 45 -12.77 -20.79 12.00
C ASP A 45 -13.05 -19.29 12.18
N ARG A 46 -14.11 -18.79 11.53
CA ARG A 46 -14.50 -17.38 11.59
C ARG A 46 -14.89 -16.94 12.99
N ASP A 47 -15.42 -17.84 13.82
CA ASP A 47 -15.97 -17.50 15.14
C ASP A 47 -14.84 -17.18 16.15
N ILE A 48 -13.61 -17.62 15.87
CA ILE A 48 -12.43 -17.39 16.72
C ILE A 48 -11.44 -16.38 16.12
N VAL A 49 -11.71 -15.84 14.93
CA VAL A 49 -10.76 -14.99 14.19
C VAL A 49 -10.33 -13.76 14.98
N HIS A 50 -11.27 -13.08 15.63
CA HIS A 50 -11.00 -11.87 16.41
C HIS A 50 -10.07 -12.16 17.58
N ALA A 51 -10.37 -13.23 18.33
CA ALA A 51 -9.55 -13.67 19.47
C ALA A 51 -8.13 -14.08 19.02
N VAL A 52 -8.01 -14.82 17.92
CA VAL A 52 -6.71 -15.22 17.36
C VAL A 52 -5.90 -14.01 16.92
N LEU A 53 -6.51 -13.09 16.16
CA LEU A 53 -5.82 -11.91 15.66
C LEU A 53 -5.42 -10.95 16.78
N ARG A 54 -6.25 -10.80 17.81
CA ARG A 54 -5.93 -10.03 19.01
C ARG A 54 -4.74 -10.63 19.75
N HIS A 55 -4.71 -11.95 19.91
CA HIS A 55 -3.55 -12.64 20.48
C HIS A 55 -2.28 -12.45 19.63
N LEU A 56 -2.38 -12.45 18.30
CA LEU A 56 -1.23 -12.20 17.42
C LEU A 56 -0.74 -10.74 17.49
N ARG A 57 -1.62 -9.76 17.78
CA ARG A 57 -1.22 -8.36 18.01
C ARG A 57 -0.60 -8.13 19.38
N ASP A 58 -1.20 -8.69 20.43
CA ASP A 58 -0.90 -8.34 21.83
C ASP A 58 -0.03 -9.40 22.53
N GLY A 59 0.18 -10.55 21.88
CA GLY A 59 0.87 -11.70 22.45
C GLY A 59 2.28 -11.38 22.92
N ALA A 60 2.59 -11.77 24.16
CA ALA A 60 3.87 -11.51 24.81
C ALA A 60 5.07 -12.25 24.16
N THR A 61 4.81 -13.32 23.42
CA THR A 61 5.82 -14.21 22.84
C THR A 61 6.10 -13.92 21.36
N ARG A 62 5.05 -13.60 20.58
CA ARG A 62 5.15 -13.27 19.15
C ARG A 62 4.15 -12.19 18.77
N ARG A 63 4.64 -10.94 18.73
CA ARG A 63 3.89 -9.75 18.35
C ARG A 63 3.94 -9.47 16.85
N PHE A 64 2.80 -9.27 16.21
CA PHE A 64 2.69 -8.75 14.83
C PHE A 64 2.16 -7.33 14.89
N GLN A 65 3.04 -6.35 14.67
CA GLN A 65 2.71 -4.94 14.91
C GLN A 65 1.78 -4.36 13.84
N MET A 66 1.77 -4.93 12.62
CA MET A 66 1.11 -4.32 11.48
C MET A 66 0.25 -5.34 10.71
N LEU A 67 -1.01 -4.99 10.48
CA LEU A 67 -1.82 -5.57 9.42
C LEU A 67 -1.31 -5.03 8.08
N TYR A 68 -0.55 -5.84 7.36
CA TYR A 68 0.00 -5.44 6.06
C TYR A 68 -1.06 -5.39 4.98
N ASP A 69 -1.95 -6.39 4.97
CA ASP A 69 -3.01 -6.51 3.97
C ASP A 69 -4.18 -7.34 4.51
N LEU A 70 -5.39 -7.05 4.03
CA LEU A 70 -6.59 -7.85 4.24
C LEU A 70 -7.38 -7.88 2.93
N THR A 71 -7.56 -9.08 2.39
CA THR A 71 -8.28 -9.30 1.12
C THR A 71 -9.16 -10.54 1.18
N ALA A 72 -9.92 -10.77 0.12
CA ALA A 72 -10.78 -11.93 -0.05
C ALA A 72 -10.50 -12.66 -1.36
N ILE A 73 -10.90 -13.93 -1.40
CA ILE A 73 -10.89 -14.76 -2.60
C ILE A 73 -12.28 -15.36 -2.75
N ASP A 74 -12.89 -15.20 -3.93
CA ASP A 74 -14.06 -15.98 -4.32
C ASP A 74 -13.60 -17.33 -4.87
N GLU A 75 -13.85 -18.38 -4.10
CA GLU A 75 -13.33 -19.73 -4.29
C GLU A 75 -14.31 -20.64 -5.06
N ARG A 76 -15.53 -20.16 -5.36
CA ARG A 76 -16.64 -20.96 -5.94
C ARG A 76 -16.31 -21.63 -7.27
N GLN A 77 -15.38 -21.06 -8.04
CA GLN A 77 -14.93 -21.61 -9.33
C GLN A 77 -13.54 -22.28 -9.26
N ARG A 78 -12.91 -22.35 -8.08
CA ARG A 78 -11.56 -22.90 -7.97
C ARG A 78 -11.59 -24.43 -7.90
N VAL A 79 -10.97 -25.07 -8.89
CA VAL A 79 -10.95 -26.53 -9.04
C VAL A 79 -9.88 -27.21 -8.17
N HIS A 80 -8.71 -26.58 -7.98
CA HIS A 80 -7.59 -27.17 -7.24
C HIS A 80 -7.55 -26.65 -5.79
N ARG A 81 -8.16 -27.43 -4.89
CA ARG A 81 -8.32 -27.10 -3.45
C ARG A 81 -8.01 -28.28 -2.52
N ASP A 82 -7.30 -29.30 -3.00
CA ASP A 82 -7.02 -30.51 -2.22
C ASP A 82 -6.34 -30.16 -0.88
N GLY A 83 -6.85 -30.72 0.23
CA GLY A 83 -6.33 -30.48 1.58
C GLY A 83 -6.69 -29.13 2.21
N LEU A 84 -7.46 -28.27 1.52
CA LEU A 84 -7.93 -26.99 2.08
C LEU A 84 -9.33 -27.14 2.69
N PRO A 85 -9.67 -26.32 3.71
CA PRO A 85 -11.04 -26.25 4.21
C PRO A 85 -12.06 -25.92 3.11
N LYS A 86 -13.26 -26.47 3.25
CA LYS A 86 -14.38 -26.15 2.35
C LYS A 86 -14.78 -24.69 2.55
N SER A 87 -14.84 -23.92 1.47
CA SER A 87 -15.22 -22.51 1.52
C SER A 87 -15.71 -22.03 0.16
N ASP A 88 -16.75 -21.20 0.14
CA ASP A 88 -17.17 -20.46 -1.05
C ASP A 88 -16.34 -19.17 -1.19
N PHE A 89 -15.98 -18.56 -0.07
CA PHE A 89 -15.07 -17.41 -0.01
C PHE A 89 -13.98 -17.65 1.04
N THR A 90 -12.83 -17.00 0.87
CA THR A 90 -11.75 -17.03 1.86
C THR A 90 -11.33 -15.61 2.17
N LEU A 91 -11.38 -15.21 3.44
CA LEU A 91 -10.69 -14.01 3.91
C LEU A 91 -9.22 -14.34 4.18
N VAL A 92 -8.33 -13.41 3.86
CA VAL A 92 -6.89 -13.54 4.03
C VAL A 92 -6.36 -12.31 4.76
N TYR A 93 -5.90 -12.50 5.99
CA TYR A 93 -5.19 -11.49 6.78
C TYR A 93 -3.69 -11.74 6.64
N HIS A 94 -2.91 -10.70 6.36
CA HIS A 94 -1.46 -10.75 6.29
C HIS A 94 -0.87 -9.83 7.36
N LEU A 95 -0.18 -10.42 8.33
CA LEU A 95 0.43 -9.70 9.45
C LEU A 95 1.95 -9.75 9.35
N VAL A 96 2.60 -8.66 9.72
CA VAL A 96 4.06 -8.49 9.64
C VAL A 96 4.62 -8.15 11.02
N SER A 97 5.77 -8.74 11.36
CA SER A 97 6.61 -8.34 12.48
C SER A 97 7.94 -7.78 12.00
N PHE A 98 8.15 -6.49 12.23
CA PHE A 98 9.41 -5.84 11.86
C PHE A 98 10.57 -6.20 12.81
N GLU A 99 10.26 -6.48 14.07
CA GLU A 99 11.27 -6.86 15.08
C GLU A 99 11.90 -8.22 14.78
N ARG A 100 11.06 -9.19 14.38
CA ARG A 100 11.49 -10.56 14.09
C ARG A 100 11.75 -10.82 12.62
N ASN A 101 11.34 -9.90 11.74
CA ASN A 101 11.39 -10.10 10.30
C ASN A 101 10.64 -11.37 9.90
N ASP A 102 9.45 -11.53 10.45
CA ASP A 102 8.54 -12.64 10.19
C ASP A 102 7.15 -12.15 9.79
N ASP A 103 6.49 -12.96 8.97
CA ASP A 103 5.15 -12.71 8.46
C ASP A 103 4.27 -13.92 8.82
N VAL A 104 2.96 -13.70 8.96
CA VAL A 104 1.98 -14.78 9.06
C VAL A 104 0.74 -14.43 8.23
N ARG A 105 0.17 -15.47 7.61
CA ARG A 105 -1.15 -15.37 6.98
C ARG A 105 -2.17 -16.17 7.74
N VAL A 106 -3.28 -15.53 8.06
CA VAL A 106 -4.45 -16.17 8.65
C VAL A 106 -5.54 -16.19 7.59
N LYS A 107 -6.09 -17.38 7.34
CA LYS A 107 -7.18 -17.58 6.39
C LYS A 107 -8.44 -18.03 7.09
N VAL A 108 -9.57 -17.49 6.66
CA VAL A 108 -10.88 -17.82 7.23
C VAL A 108 -11.79 -18.31 6.10
N PRO A 109 -12.26 -19.58 6.15
CA PRO A 109 -13.21 -20.09 5.20
C PRO A 109 -14.61 -19.56 5.51
N LEU A 110 -15.31 -19.08 4.48
CA LEU A 110 -16.69 -18.61 4.57
C LEU A 110 -17.58 -19.32 3.55
N ALA A 111 -18.83 -19.55 3.94
CA ALA A 111 -19.88 -20.04 3.05
C ALA A 111 -20.75 -18.88 2.54
N GLU A 112 -21.32 -18.98 1.34
CA GLU A 112 -22.17 -17.93 0.74
C GLU A 112 -23.36 -17.54 1.64
N GLY A 113 -23.95 -18.51 2.34
CA GLY A 113 -25.05 -18.25 3.28
C GLY A 113 -24.62 -17.57 4.58
N ALA A 114 -23.33 -17.34 4.79
CA ALA A 114 -22.74 -16.92 6.06
C ALA A 114 -21.54 -15.98 5.85
N LEU A 115 -21.70 -14.95 5.02
CA LEU A 115 -20.67 -13.97 4.66
C LEU A 115 -20.58 -12.81 5.65
N GLU A 116 -20.40 -13.14 6.92
CA GLU A 116 -20.19 -12.14 7.97
C GLU A 116 -19.11 -12.63 8.95
N VAL A 117 -18.25 -11.72 9.35
CA VAL A 117 -17.13 -11.93 10.28
C VAL A 117 -17.04 -10.75 11.23
N GLN A 118 -16.46 -10.93 12.42
CA GLN A 118 -16.23 -9.81 13.34
C GLN A 118 -15.15 -8.86 12.78
N SER A 119 -15.43 -7.56 12.82
CA SER A 119 -14.45 -6.51 12.47
C SER A 119 -13.24 -6.56 13.40
N ILE A 120 -12.07 -6.26 12.85
CA ILE A 120 -10.80 -6.14 13.57
C ILE A 120 -10.28 -4.70 13.58
N ALA A 121 -11.13 -3.71 13.26
CA ALA A 121 -10.77 -2.29 13.29
C ALA A 121 -10.38 -1.80 14.71
N ASP A 122 -10.85 -2.49 15.76
CA ASP A 122 -10.44 -2.30 17.15
C ASP A 122 -9.05 -2.89 17.46
N ILE A 123 -8.58 -3.82 16.62
CA ILE A 123 -7.25 -4.45 16.70
C ILE A 123 -6.27 -3.72 15.78
N TRP A 124 -6.59 -3.37 14.54
CA TRP A 124 -5.72 -2.49 13.75
C TRP A 124 -6.57 -1.41 13.07
N PRO A 125 -6.30 -0.11 13.32
CA PRO A 125 -7.08 0.97 12.74
C PRO A 125 -7.13 0.94 11.20
N ASN A 126 -6.06 0.52 10.54
CA ASN A 126 -6.03 0.41 9.08
C ASN A 126 -6.95 -0.69 8.51
N ALA A 127 -7.43 -1.63 9.33
CA ALA A 127 -8.44 -2.59 8.90
C ALA A 127 -9.74 -1.92 8.44
N ASN A 128 -10.02 -0.68 8.90
CA ASN A 128 -11.16 0.10 8.42
C ASN A 128 -11.20 0.22 6.89
N TRP A 129 -10.03 0.43 6.26
CA TRP A 129 -9.93 0.56 4.82
C TRP A 129 -10.15 -0.78 4.11
N TYR A 130 -9.46 -1.82 4.59
CA TYR A 130 -9.47 -3.14 3.97
C TYR A 130 -10.81 -3.86 4.11
N GLU A 131 -11.48 -3.74 5.27
CA GLU A 131 -12.80 -4.34 5.49
C GLU A 131 -13.87 -3.71 4.59
N ARG A 132 -13.80 -2.39 4.38
CA ARG A 132 -14.65 -1.68 3.42
C ARG A 132 -14.38 -2.11 1.99
N GLU A 133 -13.12 -2.27 1.60
CA GLU A 133 -12.75 -2.77 0.28
C GLU A 133 -13.28 -4.20 0.05
N VAL A 134 -13.07 -5.10 1.01
CA VAL A 134 -13.56 -6.47 0.94
C VAL A 134 -15.10 -6.51 0.86
N TRP A 135 -15.79 -5.69 1.65
CA TRP A 135 -17.24 -5.58 1.56
C TRP A 135 -17.69 -5.02 0.20
N ASP A 136 -17.05 -3.96 -0.29
CA ASP A 136 -17.40 -3.33 -1.57
C ASP A 136 -17.19 -4.32 -2.74
N MET A 137 -16.07 -5.03 -2.75
CA MET A 137 -15.64 -5.91 -3.84
C MET A 137 -16.21 -7.33 -3.79
N PHE A 138 -16.44 -7.89 -2.60
CA PHE A 138 -16.87 -9.28 -2.39
C PHE A 138 -18.18 -9.41 -1.60
N GLY A 139 -18.67 -8.37 -0.94
CA GLY A 139 -19.92 -8.41 -0.17
C GLY A 139 -19.82 -9.23 1.12
N ILE A 140 -18.63 -9.36 1.69
CA ILE A 140 -18.42 -9.97 3.01
C ILE A 140 -18.62 -8.87 4.05
N GLY A 141 -19.55 -9.08 4.98
CA GLY A 141 -19.86 -8.15 6.07
C GLY A 141 -18.90 -8.24 7.24
N PHE A 142 -18.73 -7.12 7.94
CA PHE A 142 -17.88 -7.02 9.13
C PHE A 142 -18.70 -6.48 10.31
N ALA A 143 -19.10 -7.37 11.22
CA ALA A 143 -19.88 -7.01 12.39
C ALA A 143 -19.06 -6.15 13.36
N GLY A 144 -19.61 -5.00 13.78
CA GLY A 144 -18.93 -4.04 14.63
C GLY A 144 -18.04 -3.03 13.91
N HIS A 145 -17.96 -3.07 12.58
CA HIS A 145 -17.21 -2.08 11.80
C HIS A 145 -17.86 -0.69 11.91
N PRO A 146 -17.10 0.40 12.15
CA PRO A 146 -17.67 1.71 12.44
C PRO A 146 -18.38 2.36 11.24
N THR A 147 -17.88 2.15 10.02
CA THR A 147 -18.35 2.86 8.81
C THR A 147 -18.26 1.97 7.56
N LEU A 148 -19.13 0.97 7.44
CA LEU A 148 -19.10 0.02 6.32
C LEU A 148 -19.81 0.59 5.07
N PHE A 149 -19.14 1.52 4.38
CA PHE A 149 -19.61 2.13 3.12
C PHE A 149 -18.71 1.77 1.93
N ARG A 150 -19.26 1.91 0.72
CA ARG A 150 -18.51 1.69 -0.53
C ARG A 150 -17.32 2.65 -0.55
N ILE A 151 -16.21 2.18 -1.09
CA ILE A 151 -14.94 2.91 -1.04
C ILE A 151 -14.25 2.97 -2.40
N LEU A 152 -14.50 1.99 -3.27
CA LEU A 152 -13.99 1.94 -4.63
C LEU A 152 -15.09 2.12 -5.67
N THR A 153 -16.32 1.68 -5.38
CA THR A 153 -17.46 1.85 -6.30
C THR A 153 -18.41 2.98 -5.86
N PRO A 154 -19.17 3.57 -6.81
CA PRO A 154 -20.18 4.57 -6.47
C PRO A 154 -21.25 4.02 -5.51
N PRO A 155 -21.88 4.87 -4.67
CA PRO A 155 -22.96 4.44 -3.76
C PRO A 155 -24.13 3.74 -4.46
N THR A 156 -24.41 4.12 -5.70
CA THR A 156 -25.45 3.56 -6.59
C THR A 156 -25.08 2.21 -7.20
N TRP A 157 -23.85 1.72 -6.98
CA TRP A 157 -23.37 0.48 -7.59
C TRP A 157 -24.13 -0.72 -7.05
N THR A 158 -24.55 -1.60 -7.97
CA THR A 158 -25.25 -2.85 -7.63
C THR A 158 -24.32 -4.04 -7.81
N GLY A 159 -24.21 -4.87 -6.78
CA GLY A 159 -23.36 -6.05 -6.76
C GLY A 159 -21.92 -5.79 -6.29
N HIS A 160 -21.05 -6.75 -6.57
CA HIS A 160 -19.70 -6.87 -6.00
C HIS A 160 -18.70 -7.30 -7.08
N PRO A 161 -17.88 -6.36 -7.62
CA PRO A 161 -17.11 -6.57 -8.85
C PRO A 161 -16.15 -7.76 -8.88
N LEU A 162 -15.59 -8.17 -7.73
CA LEU A 162 -14.60 -9.26 -7.67
C LEU A 162 -15.24 -10.64 -7.51
N ARG A 163 -16.56 -10.74 -7.31
CA ARG A 163 -17.23 -12.05 -7.32
C ARG A 163 -17.20 -12.71 -8.70
N LYS A 164 -17.14 -14.05 -8.74
CA LYS A 164 -17.05 -14.86 -9.98
C LYS A 164 -18.33 -14.83 -10.82
N ASP A 165 -19.47 -14.62 -10.19
CA ASP A 165 -20.79 -14.45 -10.83
C ASP A 165 -21.04 -13.01 -11.31
N TYR A 166 -20.15 -12.06 -11.00
CA TYR A 166 -20.29 -10.68 -11.48
C TYR A 166 -19.84 -10.52 -12.94
N ILE A 167 -20.66 -9.80 -13.70
CA ILE A 167 -20.43 -9.48 -15.11
C ILE A 167 -19.18 -8.59 -15.22
N ALA A 168 -18.27 -8.92 -16.13
CA ALA A 168 -17.01 -8.16 -16.24
C ALA A 168 -16.60 -7.81 -17.68
N ARG A 169 -17.41 -8.13 -18.70
CA ARG A 169 -17.22 -7.57 -20.05
C ARG A 169 -18.22 -6.45 -20.28
N ALA A 170 -17.75 -5.37 -20.88
CA ALA A 170 -18.65 -4.36 -21.44
C ALA A 170 -19.62 -4.96 -22.48
N THR A 171 -19.21 -6.01 -23.21
CA THR A 171 -20.07 -6.73 -24.17
C THR A 171 -21.18 -7.55 -23.53
N GLU A 172 -21.07 -7.86 -22.22
CA GLU A 172 -22.12 -8.53 -21.45
C GLU A 172 -23.15 -7.52 -20.91
N MET A 173 -22.87 -6.22 -21.05
CA MET A 173 -23.77 -5.13 -20.70
C MET A 173 -24.37 -4.51 -21.96
N GLY A 174 -25.60 -3.98 -21.83
CA GLY A 174 -26.17 -3.13 -22.87
C GLY A 174 -25.35 -1.85 -23.08
N PRO A 175 -25.60 -1.10 -24.17
CA PRO A 175 -24.93 0.19 -24.37
C PRO A 175 -25.18 1.10 -23.16
N TYR A 176 -24.11 1.74 -22.67
CA TYR A 176 -24.24 2.69 -21.58
C TYR A 176 -25.04 3.91 -22.03
N ILE A 177 -26.15 4.17 -21.36
CA ILE A 177 -26.99 5.35 -21.57
C ILE A 177 -27.04 6.11 -20.23
N LEU A 178 -26.64 7.37 -20.27
CA LEU A 178 -26.80 8.30 -19.15
C LEU A 178 -28.05 9.13 -19.42
N THR A 179 -29.20 8.65 -18.95
CA THR A 179 -30.45 9.42 -18.99
C THR A 179 -30.38 10.55 -17.96
N GLU A 180 -31.16 11.61 -18.15
CA GLU A 180 -31.25 12.72 -17.17
C GLU A 180 -31.63 12.23 -15.77
N GLU A 181 -32.54 11.25 -15.68
CA GLU A 181 -32.94 10.65 -14.42
C GLU A 181 -31.78 9.92 -13.73
N LYS A 182 -30.99 9.16 -14.50
CA LYS A 182 -29.82 8.46 -13.98
C LYS A 182 -28.75 9.47 -13.55
N GLU A 183 -28.48 10.48 -14.38
CA GLU A 183 -27.53 11.55 -14.03
C GLU A 183 -27.93 12.25 -12.73
N ARG A 184 -29.20 12.63 -12.58
CA ARG A 184 -29.70 13.25 -11.35
C ARG A 184 -29.57 12.34 -10.15
N ALA A 185 -29.85 11.04 -10.29
CA ALA A 185 -29.68 10.07 -9.22
C ALA A 185 -28.22 9.91 -8.78
N GLU A 186 -27.27 9.85 -9.74
CA GLU A 186 -25.84 9.80 -9.44
C GLU A 186 -25.37 11.09 -8.77
N GLN A 187 -25.81 12.26 -9.24
CA GLN A 187 -25.47 13.55 -8.62
C GLN A 187 -26.01 13.67 -7.20
N GLU A 188 -27.23 13.20 -6.94
CA GLU A 188 -27.82 13.19 -5.60
C GLU A 188 -27.04 12.24 -4.67
N ALA A 189 -26.64 11.06 -5.16
CA ALA A 189 -25.86 10.10 -4.39
C ALA A 189 -24.45 10.59 -4.03
N LEU A 190 -23.89 11.55 -4.79
CA LEU A 190 -22.60 12.19 -4.50
C LEU A 190 -22.70 13.34 -3.50
N ARG A 191 -23.92 13.73 -3.07
CA ARG A 191 -24.09 14.72 -2.01
C ARG A 191 -23.59 14.16 -0.70
N PHE A 192 -22.69 14.92 -0.08
CA PHE A 192 -22.10 14.53 1.18
C PHE A 192 -23.11 14.70 2.32
N ASN A 193 -23.27 13.66 3.14
CA ASN A 193 -24.07 13.71 4.37
C ASN A 193 -23.14 13.61 5.59
N PRO A 194 -22.82 14.74 6.26
CA PRO A 194 -21.90 14.75 7.40
C PRO A 194 -22.30 13.81 8.55
N GLU A 195 -23.61 13.73 8.84
CA GLU A 195 -24.13 12.94 9.96
C GLU A 195 -23.89 11.44 9.78
N ALA A 196 -23.90 10.96 8.53
CA ALA A 196 -23.59 9.56 8.21
C ALA A 196 -22.13 9.19 8.50
N TRP A 197 -21.25 10.19 8.58
CA TRP A 197 -19.84 10.04 8.95
C TRP A 197 -19.57 10.37 10.43
N GLY A 198 -20.62 10.63 11.22
CA GLY A 198 -20.48 11.04 12.62
C GLY A 198 -19.98 12.48 12.81
N MET A 199 -19.91 13.27 11.74
CA MET A 199 -19.48 14.66 11.79
C MET A 199 -20.58 15.55 12.38
N LYS A 200 -20.20 16.37 13.36
CA LYS A 200 -21.10 17.36 13.97
C LYS A 200 -21.15 18.61 13.10
N ARG A 201 -22.29 19.32 13.10
CA ARG A 201 -22.44 20.60 12.38
C ARG A 201 -22.08 21.83 13.21
N HIS A 202 -22.05 21.70 14.52
CA HIS A 202 -21.77 22.77 15.48
C HIS A 202 -20.98 22.23 16.67
N SER A 203 -20.12 23.07 17.24
CA SER A 203 -19.61 22.95 18.60
C SER A 203 -20.47 23.79 19.57
N GLU A 204 -20.11 23.84 20.86
CA GLU A 204 -20.79 24.74 21.81
C GLU A 204 -20.62 26.23 21.44
N ASN A 205 -19.55 26.59 20.71
CA ASN A 205 -19.14 27.98 20.48
C ASN A 205 -19.00 28.38 18.99
N SER A 206 -19.15 27.44 18.05
CA SER A 206 -18.88 27.68 16.62
C SER A 206 -19.68 26.74 15.70
N ASP A 207 -20.07 27.24 14.52
CA ASP A 207 -20.59 26.41 13.44
C ASP A 207 -19.43 25.89 12.56
N PHE A 208 -19.47 24.61 12.19
CA PHE A 208 -18.46 24.04 11.30
C PHE A 208 -18.79 24.32 9.83
N MET A 209 -17.75 24.56 9.04
CA MET A 209 -17.85 24.67 7.58
C MET A 209 -17.39 23.36 6.92
N PHE A 210 -18.18 22.86 5.98
CA PHE A 210 -17.80 21.71 5.17
C PHE A 210 -17.26 22.18 3.81
N LEU A 211 -16.00 21.86 3.53
CA LEU A 211 -15.35 22.20 2.27
C LEU A 211 -15.12 20.94 1.44
N ASN A 212 -15.65 20.92 0.22
CA ASN A 212 -15.40 19.87 -0.74
C ASN A 212 -14.17 20.22 -1.60
N LEU A 213 -13.06 19.52 -1.40
CA LEU A 213 -11.83 19.69 -2.16
C LEU A 213 -11.68 18.55 -3.19
N GLY A 214 -11.74 18.90 -4.48
CA GLY A 214 -11.72 17.93 -5.58
C GLY A 214 -13.13 17.54 -6.06
N PRO A 215 -13.28 16.52 -6.92
CA PRO A 215 -12.23 15.63 -7.43
C PRO A 215 -11.33 16.25 -8.50
N ASN A 216 -11.71 17.41 -9.04
CA ASN A 216 -10.92 18.17 -10.02
C ASN A 216 -10.35 19.44 -9.36
N HIS A 217 -9.10 19.35 -8.90
CA HIS A 217 -8.39 20.48 -8.29
C HIS A 217 -6.88 20.38 -8.58
N PRO A 218 -6.15 21.48 -8.88
CA PRO A 218 -4.74 21.42 -9.25
C PRO A 218 -3.80 20.79 -8.20
N SER A 219 -4.14 20.95 -6.91
CA SER A 219 -3.37 20.35 -5.79
C SER A 219 -3.66 18.86 -5.58
N VAL A 220 -4.58 18.29 -6.36
CA VAL A 220 -4.88 16.87 -6.35
C VAL A 220 -4.22 16.24 -7.57
N HIS A 221 -3.04 15.64 -7.38
CA HIS A 221 -2.30 14.94 -8.44
C HIS A 221 -2.95 13.58 -8.77
N GLY A 222 -4.10 13.62 -9.44
CA GLY A 222 -4.94 12.47 -9.74
C GLY A 222 -6.41 12.84 -9.70
N VAL A 223 -7.26 11.86 -9.38
CA VAL A 223 -8.69 12.09 -9.16
C VAL A 223 -9.02 11.63 -7.75
N PHE A 224 -9.16 12.60 -6.85
CA PHE A 224 -9.33 12.36 -5.43
C PHE A 224 -10.14 13.51 -4.82
N ARG A 225 -11.11 13.15 -3.99
CA ARG A 225 -11.99 14.11 -3.32
C ARG A 225 -11.79 13.99 -1.81
N ILE A 226 -11.68 15.12 -1.13
CA ILE A 226 -11.63 15.16 0.33
C ILE A 226 -12.72 16.11 0.80
N ILE A 227 -13.60 15.63 1.66
CA ILE A 227 -14.50 16.51 2.40
C ILE A 227 -13.82 16.89 3.71
N LEU A 228 -13.62 18.19 3.93
CA LEU A 228 -13.00 18.73 5.12
C LEU A 228 -14.06 19.36 6.01
N GLN A 229 -14.04 19.01 7.29
CA GLN A 229 -14.76 19.73 8.34
C GLN A 229 -13.81 20.76 8.96
N LEU A 230 -14.19 22.03 8.88
CA LEU A 230 -13.36 23.16 9.26
C LEU A 230 -13.97 23.95 10.42
N GLU A 231 -13.13 24.33 11.38
CA GLU A 231 -13.41 25.34 12.39
C GLU A 231 -12.52 26.56 12.12
N GLY A 232 -13.05 27.55 11.40
CA GLY A 232 -12.25 28.65 10.88
C GLY A 232 -11.18 28.16 9.90
N GLU A 233 -9.92 28.19 10.32
CA GLU A 233 -8.76 27.73 9.54
C GLU A 233 -8.27 26.32 9.93
N GLU A 234 -8.79 25.75 11.02
CA GLU A 234 -8.36 24.43 11.52
C GLU A 234 -9.20 23.30 10.90
N ILE A 235 -8.52 22.23 10.46
CA ILE A 235 -9.18 21.01 10.01
C ILE A 235 -9.46 20.15 11.23
N VAL A 236 -10.74 19.91 11.50
CA VAL A 236 -11.20 19.07 12.62
C VAL A 236 -11.30 17.62 12.19
N ASP A 237 -11.81 17.38 10.98
CA ASP A 237 -12.00 16.04 10.43
C ASP A 237 -11.93 16.06 8.90
N ALA A 238 -11.61 14.91 8.29
CA ALA A 238 -11.45 14.75 6.86
C ALA A 238 -11.95 13.38 6.39
N VAL A 239 -12.83 13.39 5.38
CA VAL A 239 -13.31 12.18 4.70
C VAL A 239 -12.70 12.11 3.30
N PRO A 240 -11.66 11.27 3.11
CA PRO A 240 -11.11 10.98 1.79
C PRO A 240 -12.02 10.02 1.00
N GLU A 241 -12.54 10.49 -0.13
CA GLU A 241 -13.28 9.69 -1.11
C GLU A 241 -12.36 9.28 -2.27
N ILE A 242 -12.14 7.97 -2.41
CA ILE A 242 -11.32 7.36 -3.47
C ILE A 242 -12.21 6.55 -4.43
N GLY A 243 -11.61 5.78 -5.34
CA GLY A 243 -12.35 4.91 -6.26
C GLY A 243 -12.65 5.52 -7.65
N PHE A 244 -12.51 6.83 -7.83
CA PHE A 244 -12.72 7.51 -9.13
C PHE A 244 -11.85 6.96 -10.27
N HIS A 245 -10.70 6.36 -9.94
CA HIS A 245 -9.78 5.73 -10.89
C HIS A 245 -9.69 4.20 -10.70
N HIS A 246 -10.67 3.59 -10.02
CA HIS A 246 -10.78 2.14 -9.92
C HIS A 246 -11.14 1.56 -11.30
N ARG A 247 -10.27 0.69 -11.81
CA ARG A 247 -10.37 0.12 -13.17
C ARG A 247 -10.58 -1.39 -13.17
N GLY A 248 -10.87 -1.99 -12.01
CA GLY A 248 -11.04 -3.44 -11.88
C GLY A 248 -9.81 -4.24 -12.30
N ALA A 249 -8.60 -3.76 -12.00
CA ALA A 249 -7.35 -4.37 -12.46
C ALA A 249 -7.19 -5.82 -11.96
N GLU A 250 -7.66 -6.12 -10.76
CA GLU A 250 -7.70 -7.47 -10.19
C GLU A 250 -8.68 -8.38 -10.93
N LYS A 251 -9.89 -7.89 -11.23
CA LYS A 251 -10.86 -8.63 -12.04
C LYS A 251 -10.34 -8.96 -13.43
N MET A 252 -9.57 -8.03 -14.02
CA MET A 252 -8.90 -8.27 -15.29
C MET A 252 -7.81 -9.34 -15.16
N ALA A 253 -7.08 -9.39 -14.03
CA ALA A 253 -6.06 -10.40 -13.77
C ALA A 253 -6.61 -11.83 -13.86
N GLU A 254 -7.82 -12.07 -13.34
CA GLU A 254 -8.47 -13.39 -13.36
C GLU A 254 -8.74 -13.92 -14.77
N ARG A 255 -8.86 -13.02 -15.74
CA ARG A 255 -9.26 -13.33 -17.12
C ARG A 255 -8.09 -13.33 -18.09
N GLN A 256 -6.97 -12.76 -17.69
CA GLN A 256 -5.76 -12.71 -18.50
C GLN A 256 -4.89 -13.94 -18.22
N SER A 257 -4.15 -14.36 -19.24
CA SER A 257 -3.02 -15.26 -19.00
C SER A 257 -1.95 -14.54 -18.18
N TRP A 258 -1.09 -15.30 -17.51
CA TRP A 258 0.02 -14.75 -16.73
C TRP A 258 0.91 -13.77 -17.54
N HIS A 259 1.08 -14.00 -18.83
CA HIS A 259 1.89 -13.11 -19.68
C HIS A 259 1.13 -11.88 -20.17
N THR A 260 -0.16 -12.04 -20.52
CA THR A 260 -0.98 -10.94 -21.04
C THR A 260 -1.38 -9.94 -19.95
N TYR A 261 -1.27 -10.32 -18.67
CA TYR A 261 -1.50 -9.41 -17.55
C TYR A 261 -0.31 -8.48 -17.24
N ILE A 262 0.92 -8.84 -17.63
CA ILE A 262 2.12 -8.03 -17.32
C ILE A 262 1.94 -6.53 -17.65
N PRO A 263 1.43 -6.13 -18.83
CA PRO A 263 1.25 -4.71 -19.15
C PRO A 263 0.20 -3.97 -18.29
N TYR A 264 -0.70 -4.68 -17.61
CA TYR A 264 -1.63 -4.07 -16.66
C TYR A 264 -0.91 -3.64 -15.38
N THR A 265 0.07 -4.43 -14.93
CA THR A 265 0.83 -4.11 -13.70
C THR A 265 1.62 -2.80 -13.85
N ASP A 266 2.16 -2.50 -15.03
CA ASP A 266 2.82 -1.22 -15.35
C ASP A 266 1.94 0.03 -15.12
N ARG A 267 0.62 -0.15 -15.08
CA ARG A 267 -0.36 0.93 -15.06
C ARG A 267 -1.03 1.10 -13.70
N ILE A 268 -0.65 0.31 -12.69
CA ILE A 268 -1.16 0.44 -11.32
C ILE A 268 -0.61 1.73 -10.70
N ASP A 269 0.71 1.81 -10.51
CA ASP A 269 1.43 3.08 -10.33
C ASP A 269 2.00 3.51 -11.70
N TYR A 270 1.41 4.53 -12.31
CA TYR A 270 1.80 4.99 -13.64
C TYR A 270 3.20 5.64 -13.69
N LEU A 271 3.80 5.97 -12.54
CA LEU A 271 5.19 6.42 -12.45
C LEU A 271 6.17 5.26 -12.28
N GLY A 272 5.70 4.14 -11.73
CA GLY A 272 6.52 3.01 -11.33
C GLY A 272 7.03 2.13 -12.47
N GLY A 273 6.32 2.10 -13.61
CA GLY A 273 6.68 1.29 -14.77
C GLY A 273 7.07 -0.14 -14.37
N VAL A 274 8.30 -0.56 -14.71
CA VAL A 274 8.80 -1.92 -14.40
C VAL A 274 8.85 -2.25 -12.90
N MET A 275 8.86 -1.26 -12.01
CA MET A 275 8.82 -1.51 -10.56
C MET A 275 7.54 -2.26 -10.17
N ASN A 276 6.44 -2.07 -10.89
CA ASN A 276 5.19 -2.77 -10.65
C ASN A 276 5.16 -4.17 -11.28
N ASN A 277 5.84 -4.37 -12.43
CA ASN A 277 6.01 -5.73 -12.99
C ASN A 277 6.79 -6.61 -12.03
N PHE A 278 7.76 -6.02 -11.33
CA PHE A 278 8.75 -6.78 -10.58
C PHE A 278 8.15 -7.73 -9.53
N PRO A 279 7.30 -7.29 -8.58
CA PRO A 279 6.68 -8.20 -7.63
C PRO A 279 5.77 -9.24 -8.31
N TYR A 280 5.08 -8.86 -9.39
CA TYR A 280 4.23 -9.78 -10.14
C TYR A 280 5.02 -10.93 -10.78
N VAL A 281 6.06 -10.61 -11.57
CA VAL A 281 6.86 -11.64 -12.25
C VAL A 281 7.62 -12.50 -11.23
N MET A 282 8.10 -11.91 -10.13
CA MET A 282 8.77 -12.65 -9.06
C MET A 282 7.83 -13.60 -8.35
N ALA A 283 6.59 -13.20 -8.08
CA ALA A 283 5.59 -14.07 -7.46
C ALA A 283 5.31 -15.28 -8.36
N VAL A 284 5.13 -15.07 -9.66
CA VAL A 284 4.89 -16.16 -10.63
C VAL A 284 6.11 -17.06 -10.78
N GLU A 285 7.32 -16.48 -10.88
CA GLU A 285 8.59 -17.23 -10.94
C GLU A 285 8.77 -18.12 -9.70
N ARG A 286 8.46 -17.58 -8.52
CA ARG A 286 8.54 -18.33 -7.26
C ARG A 286 7.53 -19.47 -7.20
N LEU A 287 6.29 -19.23 -7.64
CA LEU A 287 5.26 -20.26 -7.72
C LEU A 287 5.65 -21.38 -8.70
N ALA A 288 6.30 -21.02 -9.80
CA ALA A 288 6.73 -21.95 -10.85
C ALA A 288 8.12 -22.59 -10.60
N GLY A 289 8.84 -22.18 -9.55
CA GLY A 289 10.21 -22.65 -9.29
C GLY A 289 11.24 -22.22 -10.35
N ILE A 290 11.02 -21.08 -11.01
CA ILE A 290 11.89 -20.59 -12.09
C ILE A 290 13.06 -19.80 -11.51
N GLU A 291 14.29 -20.20 -11.84
CA GLU A 291 15.50 -19.44 -11.54
C GLU A 291 15.86 -18.47 -12.68
N VAL A 292 15.85 -17.17 -12.38
CA VAL A 292 16.16 -16.13 -13.35
C VAL A 292 17.67 -15.96 -13.51
N PRO A 293 18.24 -15.89 -14.74
CA PRO A 293 19.67 -15.69 -14.97
C PRO A 293 20.21 -14.41 -14.32
N SER A 294 21.44 -14.45 -13.79
CA SER A 294 22.05 -13.31 -13.07
C SER A 294 22.13 -12.02 -13.90
N ARG A 295 22.34 -12.13 -15.22
CA ARG A 295 22.33 -10.98 -16.12
C ARG A 295 20.95 -10.31 -16.17
N ALA A 296 19.89 -11.09 -16.30
CA ALA A 296 18.52 -10.58 -16.29
C ALA A 296 18.16 -9.95 -14.94
N GLN A 297 18.60 -10.54 -13.81
CA GLN A 297 18.43 -9.94 -12.49
C GLN A 297 19.09 -8.56 -12.38
N MET A 298 20.33 -8.41 -12.90
CA MET A 298 21.03 -7.12 -12.92
C MET A 298 20.29 -6.07 -13.76
N ILE A 299 19.81 -6.46 -14.94
CA ILE A 299 19.02 -5.57 -15.82
C ILE A 299 17.74 -5.11 -15.09
N ARG A 300 17.05 -6.04 -14.41
CA ARG A 300 15.85 -5.71 -13.63
C ARG A 300 16.12 -4.69 -12.55
N ILE A 301 17.18 -4.90 -11.76
CA ILE A 301 17.57 -3.96 -10.69
C ILE A 301 17.91 -2.59 -11.28
N MET A 302 18.72 -2.54 -12.33
CA MET A 302 19.11 -1.30 -12.98
C MET A 302 17.89 -0.51 -13.47
N LEU A 303 16.98 -1.16 -14.20
CA LEU A 303 15.78 -0.51 -14.71
C LEU A 303 14.84 -0.09 -13.57
N ALA A 304 14.67 -0.91 -12.54
CA ALA A 304 13.86 -0.56 -11.36
C ALA A 304 14.43 0.69 -10.64
N GLU A 305 15.75 0.82 -10.51
CA GLU A 305 16.35 2.01 -9.91
C GLU A 305 16.25 3.25 -10.80
N LEU A 306 16.28 3.11 -12.14
CA LEU A 306 15.98 4.23 -13.05
C LEU A 306 14.53 4.71 -12.89
N PHE A 307 13.57 3.80 -12.82
CA PHE A 307 12.17 4.15 -12.57
C PHE A 307 11.97 4.72 -11.15
N ARG A 308 12.73 4.26 -10.15
CA ARG A 308 12.74 4.87 -8.81
C ARG A 308 13.18 6.33 -8.89
N ILE A 309 14.29 6.62 -9.59
CA ILE A 309 14.78 7.99 -9.78
C ILE A 309 13.72 8.82 -10.51
N ALA A 310 13.16 8.32 -11.62
CA ALA A 310 12.13 9.01 -12.38
C ALA A 310 10.88 9.32 -11.53
N SER A 311 10.42 8.39 -10.70
CA SER A 311 9.30 8.57 -9.78
C SER A 311 9.61 9.62 -8.70
N HIS A 312 10.81 9.57 -8.09
CA HIS A 312 11.20 10.54 -7.06
C HIS A 312 11.40 11.96 -7.62
N LEU A 313 11.82 12.11 -8.88
CA LEU A 313 11.90 13.41 -9.54
C LEU A 313 10.52 14.05 -9.71
N VAL A 314 9.49 13.26 -10.01
CA VAL A 314 8.11 13.77 -10.05
C VAL A 314 7.67 14.19 -8.65
N PHE A 315 7.75 13.27 -7.66
CA PHE A 315 7.38 13.56 -6.27
C PHE A 315 8.06 14.84 -5.75
N TYR A 316 9.36 14.96 -5.96
CA TYR A 316 10.12 16.08 -5.45
C TYR A 316 9.75 17.40 -6.14
N GLY A 317 9.52 17.35 -7.45
CA GLY A 317 9.11 18.51 -8.24
C GLY A 317 7.71 18.99 -7.87
N THR A 318 6.75 18.08 -7.81
CA THR A 318 5.35 18.40 -7.48
C THR A 318 5.21 18.86 -6.04
N MET A 319 5.89 18.21 -5.08
CA MET A 319 5.89 18.67 -3.68
C MET A 319 6.41 20.11 -3.54
N SER A 320 7.45 20.47 -4.30
CA SER A 320 7.98 21.84 -4.32
C SER A 320 6.96 22.82 -4.92
N GLN A 321 6.31 22.43 -6.02
CA GLN A 321 5.25 23.20 -6.68
C GLN A 321 4.05 23.43 -5.76
N ASP A 322 3.56 22.41 -5.07
CA ASP A 322 2.36 22.48 -4.23
C ASP A 322 2.56 23.38 -3.00
N VAL A 323 3.81 23.50 -2.53
CA VAL A 323 4.20 24.44 -1.46
C VAL A 323 4.39 25.88 -2.00
N GLY A 324 4.39 26.07 -3.32
CA GLY A 324 4.41 27.37 -4.00
C GLY A 324 5.68 27.67 -4.80
N GLN A 325 6.63 26.74 -4.93
CA GLN A 325 7.83 26.93 -5.75
C GLN A 325 7.62 26.36 -7.15
N LEU A 326 7.27 27.22 -8.12
CA LEU A 326 6.92 26.79 -9.48
C LEU A 326 8.10 26.41 -10.37
N SER A 327 9.30 26.97 -10.20
CA SER A 327 10.43 26.70 -11.12
C SER A 327 11.04 25.29 -11.00
N PRO A 328 11.24 24.72 -9.78
CA PRO A 328 11.90 23.43 -9.61
C PRO A 328 11.27 22.26 -10.38
N VAL A 329 9.94 22.23 -10.53
CA VAL A 329 9.25 21.15 -11.26
C VAL A 329 9.72 21.06 -12.71
N PHE A 330 9.94 22.18 -13.40
CA PHE A 330 10.41 22.18 -14.80
C PHE A 330 11.83 21.58 -14.93
N TYR A 331 12.70 21.86 -13.96
CA TYR A 331 14.06 21.30 -13.94
C TYR A 331 14.02 19.79 -13.73
N MET A 332 13.23 19.32 -12.76
CA MET A 332 13.13 17.89 -12.45
C MET A 332 12.42 17.11 -13.56
N PHE A 333 11.48 17.71 -14.28
CA PHE A 333 10.87 17.12 -15.48
C PHE A 333 11.87 17.03 -16.64
N SER A 334 12.74 18.03 -16.81
CA SER A 334 13.84 17.96 -17.80
C SER A 334 14.86 16.87 -17.45
N ASP A 335 15.17 16.69 -16.17
CA ASP A 335 16.03 15.59 -15.71
C ASP A 335 15.37 14.23 -15.88
N ARG A 336 14.05 14.14 -15.64
CA ARG A 336 13.25 12.93 -15.87
C ARG A 336 13.20 12.56 -17.35
N GLU A 337 13.14 13.54 -18.24
CA GLU A 337 13.21 13.32 -19.69
C GLU A 337 14.48 12.56 -20.08
N ARG A 338 15.62 12.91 -19.48
CA ARG A 338 16.90 12.20 -19.71
C ARG A 338 16.86 10.74 -19.26
N VAL A 339 16.17 10.46 -18.15
CA VAL A 339 15.94 9.08 -17.70
C VAL A 339 15.08 8.33 -18.73
N PHE A 340 14.06 8.99 -19.27
CA PHE A 340 13.21 8.39 -20.30
C PHE A 340 13.93 8.13 -21.62
N GLN A 341 14.89 8.96 -22.03
CA GLN A 341 15.71 8.66 -23.20
C GLN A 341 16.50 7.35 -23.04
N ILE A 342 16.99 7.07 -21.83
CA ILE A 342 17.67 5.81 -21.51
C ILE A 342 16.68 4.64 -21.55
N ILE A 343 15.53 4.80 -20.90
CA ILE A 343 14.50 3.75 -20.84
C ILE A 343 13.98 3.44 -22.26
N GLU A 344 13.74 4.47 -23.08
CA GLU A 344 13.31 4.34 -24.47
C GLU A 344 14.36 3.62 -25.32
N ALA A 345 15.64 3.98 -25.18
CA ALA A 345 16.72 3.31 -25.90
C ALA A 345 16.81 1.81 -25.55
N ILE A 346 16.53 1.44 -24.30
CA ILE A 346 16.55 0.03 -23.85
C ILE A 346 15.26 -0.70 -24.25
N CYS A 347 14.11 -0.10 -24.01
CA CYS A 347 12.82 -0.80 -24.02
C CYS A 347 11.93 -0.51 -25.23
N GLY A 348 12.22 0.55 -25.98
CA GLY A 348 11.37 1.09 -27.05
C GLY A 348 10.13 1.86 -26.57
N PHE A 349 9.94 1.99 -25.26
CA PHE A 349 8.83 2.70 -24.63
C PHE A 349 9.33 3.56 -23.48
N ARG A 350 8.57 4.59 -23.11
CA ARG A 350 8.98 5.58 -22.10
C ARG A 350 8.40 5.29 -20.71
N MET A 351 7.08 5.14 -20.60
CA MET A 351 6.38 4.99 -19.30
C MET A 351 5.98 3.56 -18.95
N HIS A 352 5.47 2.79 -19.93
CA HIS A 352 4.93 1.44 -19.71
C HIS A 352 5.63 0.44 -20.62
N PRO A 353 6.88 0.04 -20.30
CA PRO A 353 7.71 -0.74 -21.20
C PRO A 353 7.38 -2.24 -21.23
N ALA A 354 6.68 -2.79 -20.23
CA ALA A 354 6.41 -4.22 -20.08
C ALA A 354 7.66 -5.09 -20.35
N TRP A 355 8.83 -4.63 -19.87
CA TRP A 355 10.13 -5.21 -20.23
C TRP A 355 10.45 -6.48 -19.46
N PHE A 356 9.96 -6.58 -18.23
CA PHE A 356 10.16 -7.77 -17.41
C PHE A 356 9.20 -8.86 -17.88
N ARG A 357 9.74 -10.07 -18.06
CA ARG A 357 8.98 -11.26 -18.46
C ARG A 357 9.19 -12.35 -17.43
N ILE A 358 8.24 -13.27 -17.31
CA ILE A 358 8.39 -14.44 -16.44
C ILE A 358 9.63 -15.22 -16.93
N GLY A 359 10.63 -15.36 -16.07
CA GLY A 359 11.93 -15.98 -16.37
C GLY A 359 13.07 -15.01 -16.73
N GLY A 360 12.81 -13.70 -16.87
CA GLY A 360 13.87 -12.72 -17.13
C GLY A 360 13.40 -11.38 -17.72
N VAL A 361 13.94 -11.02 -18.87
CA VAL A 361 13.67 -9.75 -19.57
C VAL A 361 13.38 -10.03 -21.04
N ALA A 362 12.64 -9.14 -21.71
CA ALA A 362 12.21 -9.34 -23.09
C ALA A 362 13.37 -9.41 -24.09
N ALA A 363 14.40 -8.57 -23.91
CA ALA A 363 15.64 -8.60 -24.68
C ALA A 363 16.83 -8.12 -23.81
N ASP A 364 18.04 -8.39 -24.30
CA ASP A 364 19.26 -7.88 -23.67
C ASP A 364 19.47 -6.38 -23.95
N LEU A 365 20.38 -5.74 -23.21
CA LEU A 365 20.68 -4.32 -23.34
C LEU A 365 21.32 -3.99 -24.70
N PRO A 366 20.92 -2.88 -25.34
CA PRO A 366 21.47 -2.45 -26.63
C PRO A 366 22.93 -2.01 -26.50
N GLN A 367 23.70 -2.08 -27.59
CA GLN A 367 25.09 -1.59 -27.57
C GLN A 367 25.16 -0.10 -27.18
N GLY A 368 26.08 0.26 -26.28
CA GLY A 368 26.27 1.64 -25.81
C GLY A 368 25.38 2.08 -24.65
N TRP A 369 24.52 1.20 -24.11
CA TRP A 369 23.69 1.48 -22.93
C TRP A 369 24.49 2.00 -21.73
N ASP A 370 25.70 1.47 -21.54
CA ASP A 370 26.54 1.73 -20.37
C ASP A 370 27.06 3.17 -20.37
N ARG A 371 27.40 3.70 -21.55
CA ARG A 371 27.79 5.10 -21.71
C ARG A 371 26.64 6.04 -21.33
N MET A 372 25.42 5.76 -21.78
CA MET A 372 24.24 6.58 -21.47
C MET A 372 24.00 6.66 -19.96
N ILE A 373 24.13 5.53 -19.25
CA ILE A 373 23.99 5.47 -17.80
C ILE A 373 25.11 6.27 -17.10
N ARG A 374 26.37 6.09 -17.51
CA ARG A 374 27.51 6.80 -16.90
C ARG A 374 27.41 8.32 -17.09
N ASP A 375 27.05 8.75 -18.29
CA ASP A 375 26.87 10.16 -18.61
C ASP A 375 25.73 10.76 -17.77
N TYR A 376 24.62 10.03 -17.62
CA TYR A 376 23.52 10.44 -16.75
C TYR A 376 23.92 10.54 -15.28
N LEU A 377 24.62 9.55 -14.74
CA LEU A 377 25.06 9.57 -13.33
C LEU A 377 26.00 10.76 -13.05
N GLY A 378 26.91 11.08 -13.99
CA GLY A 378 27.79 12.24 -13.89
C GLY A 378 27.05 13.58 -13.94
N TYR A 379 25.93 13.63 -14.67
CA TYR A 379 25.05 14.79 -14.75
C TYR A 379 24.14 14.94 -13.51
N GLN A 380 23.43 13.88 -13.15
CA GLN A 380 22.39 13.87 -12.11
C GLN A 380 22.96 14.23 -10.73
N SER A 381 24.18 13.77 -10.41
CA SER A 381 24.81 14.07 -9.12
C SER A 381 24.94 15.57 -8.87
N LYS A 382 25.27 16.35 -9.90
CA LYS A 382 25.41 17.81 -9.79
C LYS A 382 24.04 18.49 -9.63
N ARG A 383 23.04 17.99 -10.35
CA ARG A 383 21.65 18.46 -10.25
C ARG A 383 21.06 18.27 -8.85
N LEU A 384 21.34 17.13 -8.21
CA LEU A 384 20.89 16.90 -6.83
C LEU A 384 21.45 17.93 -5.84
N ASP A 385 22.72 18.33 -5.98
CA ASP A 385 23.31 19.39 -5.14
C ASP A 385 22.68 20.77 -5.42
N GLU A 386 22.22 21.03 -6.64
CA GLU A 386 21.46 22.24 -6.97
C GLU A 386 20.06 22.22 -6.35
N TYR A 387 19.36 21.08 -6.43
CA TYR A 387 18.03 20.92 -5.82
C TYR A 387 18.06 21.04 -4.29
N ASP A 388 19.11 20.50 -3.64
CA ASP A 388 19.32 20.70 -2.20
C ASP A 388 19.41 22.19 -1.85
N LYS A 389 20.14 22.98 -2.63
CA LYS A 389 20.27 24.42 -2.41
C LYS A 389 18.98 25.18 -2.71
N LEU A 390 18.31 24.86 -3.81
CA LEU A 390 17.15 25.59 -4.31
C LEU A 390 15.87 25.30 -3.51
N VAL A 391 15.67 24.04 -3.11
CA VAL A 391 14.45 23.56 -2.46
C VAL A 391 14.70 23.20 -1.00
N MET A 392 15.55 22.21 -0.70
CA MET A 392 15.68 21.69 0.67
C MET A 392 16.21 22.73 1.66
N ARG A 393 17.14 23.59 1.24
CA ARG A 393 17.68 24.67 2.07
C ARG A 393 16.82 25.93 2.08
N ASN A 394 15.79 26.00 1.24
CA ASN A 394 14.91 27.16 1.17
C ASN A 394 14.14 27.35 2.49
N ARG A 395 14.16 28.59 3.02
CA ARG A 395 13.53 28.91 4.30
C ARG A 395 12.00 28.77 4.26
N LEU A 396 11.37 29.15 3.15
CA LEU A 396 9.91 29.03 2.98
C LEU A 396 9.51 27.56 2.88
N PHE A 397 10.24 26.77 2.10
CA PHE A 397 9.97 25.33 2.01
C PHE A 397 10.04 24.66 3.38
N LYS A 398 11.09 24.94 4.17
CA LYS A 398 11.21 24.45 5.56
C LYS A 398 10.08 24.94 6.46
N ALA A 399 9.72 26.21 6.38
CA ALA A 399 8.64 26.79 7.19
C ALA A 399 7.27 26.15 6.91
N ARG A 400 7.07 25.61 5.70
CA ARG A 400 5.81 24.97 5.28
C ARG A 400 5.78 23.44 5.45
N THR A 401 6.89 22.83 5.84
CA THR A 401 7.02 21.35 5.90
C THR A 401 7.47 20.84 7.26
N ILE A 402 8.27 21.60 8.01
CA ILE A 402 8.72 21.18 9.35
C ILE A 402 7.56 21.31 10.33
N GLY A 403 7.21 20.20 10.97
CA GLY A 403 6.11 20.14 11.95
C GLY A 403 4.73 19.89 11.34
N VAL A 404 4.63 19.65 10.03
CA VAL A 404 3.37 19.37 9.33
C VAL A 404 3.25 17.88 9.02
N GLY A 405 2.09 17.28 9.29
CA GLY A 405 1.82 15.86 9.01
C GLY A 405 2.73 14.91 9.80
N ALA A 406 3.12 15.30 11.01
CA ALA A 406 3.94 14.46 11.89
C ALA A 406 3.08 13.37 12.52
N TYR A 407 3.62 12.15 12.57
CA TYR A 407 3.04 11.01 13.25
C TYR A 407 4.16 10.15 13.85
N THR A 408 3.81 9.43 14.91
CA THR A 408 4.70 8.54 15.67
C THR A 408 4.92 7.22 14.94
N LEU A 409 5.91 6.44 15.40
CA LEU A 409 6.13 5.09 14.88
C LEU A 409 4.94 4.16 15.17
N GLU A 410 4.29 4.31 16.33
CA GLU A 410 3.13 3.50 16.70
C GLU A 410 1.95 3.77 15.77
N GLU A 411 1.61 5.04 15.54
CA GLU A 411 0.59 5.44 14.57
C GLU A 411 0.94 4.94 13.16
N ALA A 412 2.21 5.05 12.73
CA ALA A 412 2.63 4.54 11.43
C ALA A 412 2.38 3.03 11.27
N LEU A 413 2.62 2.24 12.32
CA LEU A 413 2.39 0.80 12.33
C LEU A 413 0.89 0.47 12.35
N ASP A 414 0.12 1.17 13.18
CA ASP A 414 -1.34 1.01 13.29
C ASP A 414 -2.08 1.42 12.00
N TRP A 415 -1.55 2.40 11.26
CA TRP A 415 -2.09 2.85 9.97
C TRP A 415 -1.54 2.06 8.77
N GLY A 416 -0.61 1.13 8.98
CA GLY A 416 -0.02 0.33 7.89
C GLY A 416 0.91 1.12 6.96
N VAL A 417 1.54 2.20 7.45
CA VAL A 417 2.45 3.04 6.67
C VAL A 417 3.73 2.26 6.35
N THR A 418 4.15 2.28 5.08
CA THR A 418 5.39 1.63 4.63
C THR A 418 6.35 2.59 3.94
N GLY A 419 7.56 2.11 3.63
CA GLY A 419 8.50 2.85 2.77
C GLY A 419 9.09 4.10 3.44
N PRO A 420 9.16 5.25 2.75
CA PRO A 420 9.77 6.47 3.29
C PRO A 420 9.13 6.99 4.58
N GLY A 421 7.81 6.88 4.75
CA GLY A 421 7.11 7.35 5.95
C GLY A 421 7.55 6.60 7.20
N LEU A 422 7.54 5.27 7.14
CA LEU A 422 8.00 4.41 8.23
C LEU A 422 9.46 4.67 8.61
N ARG A 423 10.32 4.90 7.62
CA ARG A 423 11.73 5.27 7.84
C ARG A 423 11.89 6.65 8.47
N ALA A 424 11.02 7.60 8.15
CA ALA A 424 11.04 8.95 8.73
C ALA A 424 10.68 8.91 10.23
N CYS A 425 9.82 7.97 10.65
CA CYS A 425 9.49 7.73 12.07
C CYS A 425 10.61 7.01 12.85
N GLY A 426 11.74 6.68 12.21
CA GLY A 426 12.92 6.10 12.85
C GLY A 426 13.07 4.58 12.70
N LEU A 427 12.09 3.88 12.12
CA LEU A 427 12.22 2.46 11.83
C LEU A 427 12.94 2.26 10.49
N GLY A 428 14.22 1.89 10.55
CA GLY A 428 15.12 1.71 9.40
C GLY A 428 14.80 0.53 8.47
N TRP A 429 13.53 0.21 8.25
CA TRP A 429 13.07 -0.90 7.44
C TRP A 429 13.08 -0.58 5.94
N ASP A 430 13.64 -1.49 5.15
CA ASP A 430 13.64 -1.43 3.70
C ASP A 430 13.73 -2.85 3.13
N TYR A 431 12.72 -3.25 2.36
CA TYR A 431 12.65 -4.58 1.74
C TYR A 431 13.86 -4.90 0.83
N ARG A 432 14.61 -3.90 0.36
CA ARG A 432 15.82 -4.11 -0.47
C ARG A 432 17.07 -4.43 0.33
N ARG A 433 17.09 -4.06 1.62
CA ARG A 433 18.10 -4.55 2.57
C ARG A 433 17.68 -5.96 2.96
N PRO A 434 18.61 -6.84 3.37
CA PRO A 434 18.32 -8.27 3.51
C PRO A 434 17.22 -8.54 4.56
N ALA A 435 15.97 -8.52 4.10
CA ALA A 435 14.91 -9.39 4.57
C ALA A 435 15.11 -10.76 3.89
N PRO A 436 14.82 -11.88 4.56
CA PRO A 436 15.11 -13.23 4.08
C PRO A 436 14.48 -13.58 2.72
N LEU A 437 13.47 -12.84 2.24
CA LEU A 437 12.93 -12.97 0.88
C LEU A 437 13.81 -12.36 -0.23
N PHE A 438 14.65 -11.40 0.10
CA PHE A 438 15.53 -10.72 -0.85
C PHE A 438 16.96 -11.22 -0.65
N ARG A 439 17.26 -12.39 -1.22
CA ARG A 439 18.66 -12.81 -1.40
C ARG A 439 19.32 -12.04 -2.55
N ILE A 440 19.22 -10.72 -2.51
CA ILE A 440 20.08 -9.82 -3.28
C ILE A 440 21.42 -9.86 -2.55
N ARG A 441 22.48 -10.38 -3.17
CA ARG A 441 23.83 -10.05 -2.72
C ARG A 441 24.05 -8.60 -3.13
N PRO A 442 24.01 -7.60 -2.22
CA PRO A 442 24.43 -6.27 -2.61
C PRO A 442 25.89 -6.35 -3.05
N ALA A 443 26.23 -5.69 -4.16
CA ALA A 443 27.57 -5.14 -4.27
C ALA A 443 27.77 -4.30 -3.00
N ARG A 444 28.77 -4.64 -2.19
CA ARG A 444 29.01 -3.96 -0.90
C ARG A 444 29.15 -2.46 -1.14
N VAL A 445 28.09 -1.70 -0.91
CA VAL A 445 28.22 -0.28 -0.57
C VAL A 445 28.55 -0.28 0.91
N ARG A 446 29.84 -0.22 1.24
CA ARG A 446 30.23 -0.02 2.63
C ARG A 446 29.81 1.39 2.99
N HIS A 447 29.18 1.54 4.16
CA HIS A 447 28.88 2.85 4.74
C HIS A 447 30.13 3.74 4.92
N SER A 448 31.34 3.16 4.82
CA SER A 448 32.63 3.87 4.80
C SER A 448 32.93 4.61 3.50
N ASP A 449 32.24 4.28 2.40
CA ASP A 449 32.56 4.78 1.05
C ASP A 449 31.63 5.93 0.64
N LEU A 450 30.64 6.27 1.48
CA LEU A 450 29.89 7.51 1.38
C LEU A 450 30.74 8.63 2.01
N PRO A 451 30.98 9.77 1.32
CA PRO A 451 31.59 10.92 1.96
C PRO A 451 30.73 11.27 3.18
N GLN A 452 31.34 11.24 4.38
CA GLN A 452 30.70 11.65 5.63
C GLN A 452 30.29 13.13 5.53
N ARG A 453 29.17 13.43 4.88
CA ARG A 453 28.48 14.69 5.09
C ARG A 453 27.98 14.62 6.54
N ARG A 454 28.61 15.41 7.42
CA ARG A 454 28.15 15.65 8.79
C ARG A 454 26.64 15.80 8.76
N LEU A 455 25.92 14.82 9.31
CA LEU A 455 24.59 15.07 9.86
C LEU A 455 24.78 16.27 10.79
N LEU A 456 24.17 17.39 10.43
CA LEU A 456 24.10 18.56 11.29
C LEU A 456 23.40 18.10 12.57
N ARG A 457 24.19 17.78 13.61
CA ARG A 457 23.67 17.80 14.98
C ARG A 457 23.06 19.19 15.18
N PRO A 458 21.84 19.30 15.72
CA PRO A 458 21.34 20.59 16.16
C PRO A 458 22.38 21.18 17.11
N ARG A 459 22.93 22.35 16.77
CA ARG A 459 23.61 23.18 17.78
C ARG A 459 22.51 23.78 18.65
N GLY A 460 22.04 23.01 19.63
CA GLY A 460 21.17 23.46 20.70
C GLY A 460 21.85 23.14 22.02
N GLY A 461 22.23 24.18 22.76
CA GLY A 461 22.51 24.05 24.20
C GLY A 461 21.24 23.62 24.94
N PRO A 462 21.35 23.25 26.23
CA PRO A 462 20.20 22.79 26.99
C PRO A 462 19.16 23.91 27.08
N TYR A 463 18.02 23.70 26.42
CA TYR A 463 16.81 24.49 26.65
C TYR A 463 16.35 24.18 28.07
N ARG A 464 16.60 25.10 29.01
CA ARG A 464 15.95 25.08 30.34
C ARG A 464 14.51 25.55 30.14
N GLY A 465 13.60 24.61 29.88
CA GLY A 465 12.17 24.85 30.08
C GLY A 465 11.90 25.01 31.57
N ASN A 466 11.22 26.09 31.97
CA ASN A 466 10.65 26.19 33.31
C ASN A 466 9.64 25.05 33.51
N PRO A 467 9.60 24.40 34.70
CA PRO A 467 8.59 23.40 34.99
C PRO A 467 7.18 24.04 34.99
N PRO A 468 6.13 23.30 34.58
CA PRO A 468 4.77 23.79 34.65
C PRO A 468 4.34 24.01 36.11
N GLU A 469 3.71 25.14 36.39
CA GLU A 469 3.06 25.41 37.67
C GLU A 469 1.93 24.39 37.92
N PRO A 470 1.77 23.88 39.16
CA PRO A 470 0.67 22.99 39.49
C PRO A 470 -0.67 23.74 39.44
N ALA A 471 -1.64 23.14 38.76
CA ALA A 471 -3.01 23.64 38.64
C ALA A 471 -3.66 23.86 40.01
N HIS A 472 -4.10 25.09 40.28
CA HIS A 472 -4.96 25.42 41.41
C HIS A 472 -6.37 24.84 41.17
N HIS A 473 -6.76 23.85 41.96
CA HIS A 473 -8.16 23.44 42.08
C HIS A 473 -8.98 24.53 42.79
N PRO A 474 -10.18 24.90 42.30
CA PRO A 474 -11.08 25.78 43.03
C PRO A 474 -11.73 25.03 44.22
N PRO A 475 -12.04 25.72 45.34
CA PRO A 475 -12.66 25.08 46.49
C PRO A 475 -14.13 24.74 46.23
N VAL A 476 -14.53 23.56 46.68
CA VAL A 476 -15.93 23.10 46.75
C VAL A 476 -16.69 23.94 47.78
N PRO A 477 -17.82 24.57 47.45
CA PRO A 477 -18.68 25.22 48.45
C PRO A 477 -19.41 24.18 49.31
N ARG A 478 -19.50 24.45 50.61
CA ARG A 478 -20.40 23.76 51.54
C ARG A 478 -21.85 24.19 51.35
#